data_AF-A0A1R3TEW3-F1
#
_entry.id   AF-A0A1R3TEW3-F1
#
_cell.length_a   1.000
_cell.length_b   1.000
_cell.length_c   1.000
_cell.angle_alpha   90.00
_cell.angle_beta   90.00
_cell.angle_gamma   90.00
#
_symmetry.space_group_name_H-M   'P 1'
#
loop_
_entity.id
_entity.type
_entity.pdbx_description
1 polymer ?
#
loop_
_entity_poly.entity_id
_entity_poly.type
_entity_poly.pdbx_seq_one_letter_code
_entity_poly.pdbx_strand_id
1 'polypeptide(L)'
;MSAVVSIETAEAVFIVTDGAVYSEENILTRVERKVMASSSGRVAVATRGSRDLGNYFSEKFILAVDRLGFDNAVSWMTSQLHKFADRRPSMRIEATIAGMSEKNGPHRLIFRSDADVLDFEHPGLASSCATASAGLSEMGIRLRDQSEPWSEYLRAIAIPMMQFYREASVTRVAGEDFTAPAHLVGGQIDFTVVDAHGVSTKTIHRWDDKIGQQIAPFVEHRTLQQFPNMNRQQRRTADREKRKRTAC
;
A
#
# COMPACT_ATOMS: atom_id res chain seq x y z
N MET A 1 5.77 -1.82 -11.07
CA MET A 1 4.53 -2.21 -10.35
C MET A 1 4.71 -2.08 -8.85
N SER A 2 3.59 -1.94 -8.14
CA SER A 2 3.51 -1.82 -6.68
C SER A 2 2.26 -2.55 -6.20
N ALA A 3 2.28 -3.06 -4.97
CA ALA A 3 1.07 -3.51 -4.29
C ALA A 3 0.50 -2.37 -3.43
N VAL A 4 -0.77 -2.07 -3.63
CA VAL A 4 -1.54 -1.13 -2.82
C VAL A 4 -2.86 -1.81 -2.45
N VAL A 5 -3.11 -1.94 -1.16
CA VAL A 5 -4.39 -2.44 -0.62
C VAL A 5 -5.00 -1.34 0.22
N SER A 6 -6.30 -1.11 0.06
CA SER A 6 -7.01 -0.16 0.89
C SER A 6 -8.31 -0.74 1.46
N ILE A 7 -8.56 -0.42 2.73
CA ILE A 7 -9.67 -0.96 3.51
C ILE A 7 -10.36 0.20 4.20
N GLU A 8 -11.64 0.37 3.93
CA GLU A 8 -12.50 1.35 4.61
C GLU A 8 -13.26 0.67 5.74
N THR A 9 -13.33 1.33 6.88
CA THR A 9 -14.13 0.93 8.04
C THR A 9 -14.96 2.13 8.49
N ALA A 10 -15.87 1.94 9.46
CA ALA A 10 -16.63 3.04 10.02
C ALA A 10 -15.78 4.12 10.74
N GLU A 11 -14.55 3.78 11.14
CA GLU A 11 -13.70 4.65 11.97
C GLU A 11 -12.47 5.19 11.25
N ALA A 12 -11.98 4.46 10.25
CA ALA A 12 -10.73 4.79 9.56
C ALA A 12 -10.65 4.17 8.16
N VAL A 13 -9.74 4.72 7.36
CA VAL A 13 -9.25 4.10 6.13
C VAL A 13 -7.81 3.65 6.32
N PHE A 14 -7.52 2.44 5.90
CA PHE A 14 -6.21 1.82 5.97
C PHE A 14 -5.62 1.70 4.58
N ILE A 15 -4.34 2.05 4.41
CA ILE A 15 -3.58 1.79 3.18
C ILE A 15 -2.37 0.94 3.53
N VAL A 16 -2.21 -0.18 2.84
CA VAL A 16 -1.03 -1.04 2.92
C VAL A 16 -0.29 -0.98 1.59
N THR A 17 0.98 -0.60 1.63
CA THR A 17 1.83 -0.59 0.43
C THR A 17 3.11 -1.37 0.63
N ASP A 18 3.64 -1.91 -0.47
CA ASP A 18 5.04 -2.30 -0.50
C ASP A 18 5.95 -1.05 -0.65
N GLY A 19 7.27 -1.23 -0.59
CA GLY A 19 8.22 -0.12 -0.74
C GLY A 19 9.18 -0.25 -1.92
N ALA A 20 9.08 -1.30 -2.73
CA ALA A 20 10.06 -1.54 -3.78
C ALA A 20 9.87 -0.60 -4.97
N VAL A 21 10.99 -0.12 -5.53
CA VAL A 21 11.01 0.66 -6.78
C VAL A 21 11.96 0.02 -7.76
N TYR A 22 11.53 -0.13 -9.01
CA TYR A 22 12.20 -0.94 -10.02
C TYR A 22 12.71 -0.12 -11.20
N SER A 23 13.73 -0.65 -11.88
CA SER A 23 14.05 -0.29 -13.27
C SER A 23 13.10 -0.99 -14.24
N GLU A 24 13.26 -0.72 -15.54
CA GLU A 24 12.51 -1.38 -16.63
C GLU A 24 12.80 -2.90 -16.68
N GLU A 25 13.98 -3.33 -16.24
CA GLU A 25 14.40 -4.73 -16.15
C GLU A 25 13.99 -5.42 -14.83
N ASN A 26 13.07 -4.81 -14.09
CA ASN A 26 12.60 -5.27 -12.78
C ASN A 26 13.70 -5.38 -11.71
N ILE A 27 14.78 -4.61 -11.83
CA ILE A 27 15.84 -4.54 -10.82
C ILE A 27 15.42 -3.58 -9.71
N LEU A 28 15.49 -4.02 -8.45
CA LEU A 28 15.22 -3.17 -7.30
C LEU A 28 16.25 -2.02 -7.24
N THR A 29 15.82 -0.79 -7.47
CA THR A 29 16.70 0.39 -7.45
C THR A 29 16.76 1.07 -6.09
N ARG A 30 15.65 1.03 -5.33
CA ARG A 30 15.55 1.57 -3.97
C ARG A 30 14.31 1.06 -3.25
N VAL A 31 14.27 1.29 -1.94
CA VAL A 31 13.10 1.04 -1.09
C VAL A 31 12.63 2.37 -0.50
N GLU A 32 11.39 2.76 -0.79
CA GLU A 32 10.82 4.03 -0.34
C GLU A 32 9.34 3.91 0.03
N ARG A 33 8.84 4.89 0.78
CA ARG A 33 7.41 5.00 1.10
C ARG A 33 6.63 5.47 -0.12
N LYS A 34 5.51 4.80 -0.41
CA LYS A 34 4.63 5.11 -1.56
C LYS A 34 3.40 5.95 -1.20
N VAL A 35 3.24 6.26 0.08
CA VAL A 35 2.14 7.08 0.60
C VAL A 35 2.62 8.50 0.89
N MET A 36 1.96 9.47 0.28
CA MET A 36 2.09 10.89 0.62
C MET A 36 0.91 11.28 1.52
N ALA A 37 1.18 11.98 2.62
CA ALA A 37 0.15 12.39 3.58
C ALA A 37 0.08 13.91 3.67
N SER A 38 -1.12 14.45 3.90
CA SER A 38 -1.28 15.88 4.14
C SER A 38 -0.73 16.30 5.49
N SER A 39 -0.24 17.54 5.56
CA SER A 39 0.21 18.14 6.82
C SER A 39 -0.96 18.39 7.80
N SER A 40 -2.17 18.58 7.28
CA SER A 40 -3.41 18.67 8.06
C SER A 40 -3.83 17.36 8.70
N GLY A 41 -3.26 16.22 8.27
CA GLY A 41 -3.63 14.88 8.75
C GLY A 41 -4.96 14.35 8.19
N ARG A 42 -5.57 15.00 7.20
CA ARG A 42 -6.91 14.61 6.71
C ARG A 42 -6.91 13.65 5.52
N VAL A 43 -5.78 13.49 4.85
CA VAL A 43 -5.70 12.68 3.63
C VAL A 43 -4.34 12.02 3.46
N ALA A 44 -4.37 10.80 2.92
CA ALA A 44 -3.21 10.08 2.41
C ALA A 44 -3.48 9.60 0.99
N VAL A 45 -2.48 9.70 0.12
CA VAL A 45 -2.55 9.26 -1.28
C VAL A 45 -1.40 8.28 -1.54
N ALA A 46 -1.74 7.10 -2.03
CA ALA A 46 -0.80 6.11 -2.55
C ALA A 46 -0.95 6.03 -4.06
N THR A 47 0.17 5.99 -4.79
CA THR A 47 0.13 5.88 -6.26
C THR A 47 0.98 4.71 -6.76
N ARG A 48 0.57 4.16 -7.91
CA ARG A 48 1.35 3.22 -8.72
C ARG A 48 1.32 3.64 -10.19
N GLY A 49 2.31 3.19 -10.95
CA GLY A 49 2.50 3.59 -12.35
C GLY A 49 3.56 4.68 -12.48
N SER A 50 3.31 5.68 -13.31
CA SER A 50 4.21 6.82 -13.53
C SER A 50 4.48 7.59 -12.23
N ARG A 51 5.72 7.57 -11.76
CA ARG A 51 6.11 8.21 -10.49
C ARG A 51 5.90 9.72 -10.52
N ASP A 52 6.34 10.38 -11.59
CA ASP A 52 6.29 11.84 -11.68
C ASP A 52 4.85 12.32 -11.76
N LEU A 53 4.01 11.67 -12.58
CA LEU A 53 2.59 11.99 -12.66
C LEU A 53 1.86 11.66 -11.34
N GLY A 54 2.19 10.54 -10.70
CA GLY A 54 1.62 10.12 -9.42
C GLY A 54 1.94 11.09 -8.27
N ASN A 55 3.19 11.57 -8.21
CA ASN A 55 3.62 12.60 -7.25
C ASN A 55 2.88 13.92 -7.52
N TYR A 56 2.84 14.36 -8.78
CA TYR A 56 2.13 15.57 -9.15
C TYR A 56 0.63 15.50 -8.81
N PHE A 57 -0.03 14.37 -9.11
CA PHE A 57 -1.43 14.14 -8.72
C PHE A 57 -1.61 14.22 -7.20
N SER A 58 -0.78 13.51 -6.44
CA SER A 58 -0.84 13.46 -4.97
C SER A 58 -0.68 14.84 -4.35
N GLU A 59 0.31 15.62 -4.80
CA GLU A 59 0.55 16.98 -4.33
C GLU A 59 -0.64 17.90 -4.61
N LYS A 60 -1.22 17.83 -5.83
CA LYS A 60 -2.39 18.65 -6.17
C LYS A 60 -3.62 18.28 -5.36
N PHE A 61 -3.86 16.99 -5.13
CA PHE A 61 -4.97 16.53 -4.32
C PHE A 61 -4.81 16.95 -2.86
N ILE A 62 -3.64 16.70 -2.27
CA ILE A 62 -3.33 17.07 -0.89
C ILE A 62 -3.45 18.58 -0.69
N LEU A 63 -2.90 19.38 -1.61
CA LEU A 63 -3.01 20.83 -1.54
C LEU A 63 -4.47 21.31 -1.63
N ALA A 64 -5.30 20.65 -2.43
CA ALA A 64 -6.73 20.95 -2.51
C ALA A 64 -7.44 20.61 -1.19
N VAL A 65 -7.16 19.45 -0.59
CA VAL A 65 -7.72 19.05 0.71
C VAL A 65 -7.31 20.05 1.81
N ASP A 66 -6.04 20.42 1.87
CA ASP A 66 -5.53 21.37 2.87
C ASP A 66 -6.18 22.77 2.74
N ARG A 67 -6.64 23.15 1.54
CA ARG A 67 -7.27 24.45 1.27
C ARG A 67 -8.79 24.44 1.37
N LEU A 68 -9.43 23.38 0.91
CA LEU A 68 -10.88 23.35 0.64
C LEU A 68 -11.65 22.43 1.59
N GLY A 69 -10.96 21.57 2.36
CA GLY A 69 -11.57 20.41 3.02
C GLY A 69 -11.68 19.22 2.07
N PHE A 70 -11.92 18.03 2.63
CA PHE A 70 -11.88 16.79 1.85
C PHE A 70 -12.98 16.74 0.80
N ASP A 71 -14.23 16.98 1.17
CA ASP A 71 -15.38 16.86 0.27
C ASP A 71 -15.29 17.80 -0.94
N ASN A 72 -14.89 19.05 -0.70
CA ASN A 72 -14.74 20.04 -1.75
C ASN A 72 -13.52 19.75 -2.64
N ALA A 73 -12.44 19.20 -2.08
CA ALA A 73 -11.28 18.78 -2.84
C ALA A 73 -11.59 17.59 -3.76
N VAL A 74 -12.41 16.64 -3.31
CA VAL A 74 -12.93 15.54 -4.15
C VAL A 74 -13.74 16.11 -5.31
N SER A 75 -14.74 16.95 -5.03
CA SER A 75 -15.57 17.58 -6.06
C SER A 75 -14.73 18.39 -7.07
N TRP A 76 -13.77 19.16 -6.57
CA TRP A 76 -12.82 19.89 -7.42
C TRP A 76 -11.99 18.92 -8.26
N MET A 77 -11.39 17.88 -7.67
CA MET A 77 -10.53 16.95 -8.39
C MET A 77 -11.29 16.16 -9.45
N THR A 78 -12.55 15.77 -9.21
CA THR A 78 -13.42 15.13 -10.21
C THR A 78 -13.49 15.97 -11.49
N SER A 79 -13.62 17.30 -11.37
CA SER A 79 -13.62 18.20 -12.53
C SER A 79 -12.27 18.28 -13.26
N GLN A 80 -11.18 17.85 -12.63
CA GLN A 80 -9.82 17.87 -13.16
C GLN A 80 -9.32 16.52 -13.67
N LEU A 81 -10.03 15.41 -13.41
CA LEU A 81 -9.55 14.05 -13.75
C LEU A 81 -9.20 13.87 -15.23
N HIS A 82 -9.93 14.54 -16.13
CA HIS A 82 -9.65 14.52 -17.57
C HIS A 82 -8.23 14.99 -17.93
N LYS A 83 -7.59 15.81 -17.08
CA LYS A 83 -6.20 16.28 -17.27
C LYS A 83 -5.17 15.20 -16.96
N PHE A 84 -5.56 14.19 -16.20
CA PHE A 84 -4.74 13.05 -15.82
C PHE A 84 -5.07 11.81 -16.64
N ALA A 85 -6.13 11.86 -17.47
CA ALA A 85 -6.51 10.76 -18.34
C ALA A 85 -5.43 10.55 -19.42
N ASP A 86 -4.76 9.40 -19.37
CA ASP A 86 -3.75 9.02 -20.35
C ASP A 86 -3.74 7.50 -20.51
N ARG A 87 -3.97 7.06 -21.74
CA ARG A 87 -3.97 5.64 -22.09
C ARG A 87 -2.57 5.13 -22.45
N ARG A 88 -1.58 6.03 -22.63
CA ARG A 88 -0.17 5.65 -22.87
C ARG A 88 0.36 4.94 -21.64
N PRO A 89 0.87 3.71 -21.76
CA PRO A 89 1.22 2.92 -20.59
C PRO A 89 2.25 3.55 -19.64
N SER A 90 3.26 4.23 -20.20
CA SER A 90 4.29 4.96 -19.43
C SER A 90 3.76 6.15 -18.63
N MET A 91 2.56 6.63 -18.96
CA MET A 91 1.90 7.75 -18.29
C MET A 91 0.73 7.30 -17.42
N ARG A 92 0.48 5.99 -17.29
CA ARG A 92 -0.63 5.50 -16.48
C ARG A 92 -0.35 5.69 -15.00
N ILE A 93 -1.36 6.13 -14.27
CA ILE A 93 -1.36 6.13 -12.82
C ILE A 93 -2.64 5.50 -12.30
N GLU A 94 -2.50 4.83 -11.16
CA GLU A 94 -3.60 4.51 -10.29
C GLU A 94 -3.31 5.15 -8.94
N ALA A 95 -4.27 5.92 -8.43
CA ALA A 95 -4.20 6.58 -7.15
C ALA A 95 -5.25 5.99 -6.20
N THR A 96 -4.79 5.51 -5.05
CA THR A 96 -5.62 5.15 -3.91
C THR A 96 -5.59 6.30 -2.91
N ILE A 97 -6.74 6.86 -2.60
CA ILE A 97 -6.89 8.01 -1.72
C ILE A 97 -7.67 7.57 -0.49
N ALA A 98 -7.12 7.87 0.69
CA ALA A 98 -7.77 7.68 1.97
C ALA A 98 -7.93 9.06 2.61
N GLY A 99 -9.14 9.42 3.04
CA GLY A 99 -9.34 10.67 3.75
C GLY A 99 -10.54 10.67 4.67
N MET A 100 -10.68 11.79 5.40
CA MET A 100 -11.80 12.03 6.31
C MET A 100 -12.74 13.06 5.70
N SER A 101 -13.86 12.59 5.14
CA SER A 101 -14.98 13.42 4.73
C SER A 101 -15.62 14.09 5.94
N GLU A 102 -15.80 15.41 5.86
CA GLU A 102 -16.51 16.16 6.90
C GLU A 102 -17.98 15.73 7.04
N LYS A 103 -18.59 15.22 5.97
CA LYS A 103 -19.99 14.77 5.95
C LYS A 103 -20.16 13.28 6.25
N ASN A 104 -19.26 12.45 5.71
CA ASN A 104 -19.44 11.01 5.65
C ASN A 104 -18.43 10.21 6.51
N GLY A 105 -17.46 10.89 7.15
CA GLY A 105 -16.41 10.23 7.91
C GLY A 105 -15.33 9.61 7.01
N PRO A 106 -14.74 8.46 7.37
CA PRO A 106 -13.70 7.81 6.58
C PRO A 106 -14.15 7.52 5.14
N HIS A 107 -13.30 7.82 4.17
CA HIS A 107 -13.62 7.66 2.75
C HIS A 107 -12.42 7.23 1.91
N ARG A 108 -12.59 6.14 1.15
CA ARG A 108 -11.58 5.50 0.30
C ARG A 108 -11.91 5.60 -1.19
N LEU A 109 -11.21 6.47 -1.91
CA LEU A 109 -11.41 6.68 -3.35
C LEU A 109 -10.32 5.97 -4.17
N ILE A 110 -10.66 5.48 -5.37
CA ILE A 110 -9.69 5.01 -6.37
C ILE A 110 -9.85 5.81 -7.65
N PHE A 111 -8.73 6.25 -8.23
CA PHE A 111 -8.67 6.85 -9.55
C PHE A 111 -7.71 6.07 -10.44
N ARG A 112 -8.09 5.85 -11.71
CA ARG A 112 -7.25 5.25 -12.74
C ARG A 112 -7.23 6.13 -13.98
N SER A 113 -6.05 6.48 -14.47
CA SER A 113 -5.90 7.34 -15.65
C SER A 113 -6.32 6.66 -16.96
N ASP A 114 -6.42 5.33 -16.97
CA ASP A 114 -6.70 4.52 -18.15
C ASP A 114 -8.13 3.97 -18.19
N ALA A 115 -8.96 4.27 -17.19
CA ALA A 115 -10.35 3.81 -17.12
C ALA A 115 -11.28 4.73 -17.92
N ASP A 116 -12.29 4.12 -18.56
CA ASP A 116 -13.31 4.83 -19.36
C ASP A 116 -14.27 5.66 -18.50
N VAL A 117 -14.38 5.32 -17.22
CA VAL A 117 -15.16 6.08 -16.24
C VAL A 117 -14.18 6.85 -15.37
N LEU A 118 -14.09 8.16 -15.61
CA LEU A 118 -13.39 9.11 -14.74
C LEU A 118 -14.22 9.41 -13.49
N ASP A 119 -14.53 8.37 -12.72
CA ASP A 119 -15.20 8.52 -11.44
C ASP A 119 -14.37 7.85 -10.35
N PHE A 120 -14.55 8.31 -9.13
CA PHE A 120 -13.96 7.64 -7.99
C PHE A 120 -14.81 6.42 -7.65
N GLU A 121 -14.22 5.22 -7.67
CA GLU A 121 -14.94 4.01 -7.30
C GLU A 121 -15.21 3.94 -5.77
N HIS A 122 -16.47 3.67 -5.38
CA HIS A 122 -16.93 3.33 -4.02
C HIS A 122 -18.06 2.28 -4.10
N PRO A 123 -18.18 1.25 -3.22
CA PRO A 123 -17.50 0.92 -1.95
C PRO A 123 -16.89 -0.50 -1.88
N GLY A 124 -16.22 -0.86 -0.78
CA GLY A 124 -15.77 -2.24 -0.46
C GLY A 124 -14.25 -2.39 -0.26
N LEU A 125 -13.77 -3.63 -0.05
CA LEU A 125 -12.35 -3.98 -0.12
C LEU A 125 -11.87 -3.77 -1.56
N ALA A 126 -10.88 -2.90 -1.78
CA ALA A 126 -10.18 -2.89 -3.05
C ALA A 126 -8.72 -3.26 -2.85
N SER A 127 -8.30 -4.21 -3.68
CA SER A 127 -6.91 -4.51 -3.93
C SER A 127 -6.65 -4.28 -5.41
N SER A 128 -5.58 -3.54 -5.73
CA SER A 128 -5.17 -3.39 -7.13
C SER A 128 -4.18 -4.46 -7.60
N CYS A 129 -3.91 -5.44 -6.75
CA CYS A 129 -3.19 -6.63 -7.17
C CYS A 129 -4.16 -7.63 -7.79
N ALA A 130 -3.86 -8.10 -8.99
CA ALA A 130 -4.55 -9.21 -9.63
C ALA A 130 -4.42 -10.45 -8.73
N THR A 131 -5.42 -10.69 -7.89
CA THR A 131 -5.51 -11.94 -7.18
C THR A 131 -5.97 -12.98 -8.19
N ALA A 132 -5.21 -14.07 -8.33
CA ALA A 132 -5.81 -15.32 -8.79
C ALA A 132 -7.05 -15.64 -7.92
N SER A 133 -7.88 -16.59 -8.32
CA SER A 133 -9.08 -17.05 -7.58
C SER A 133 -8.84 -17.57 -6.15
N ALA A 134 -7.65 -17.36 -5.59
CA ALA A 134 -7.25 -17.65 -4.23
C ALA A 134 -8.23 -17.00 -3.22
N GLY A 135 -8.76 -17.81 -2.32
CA GLY A 135 -9.66 -17.35 -1.27
C GLY A 135 -8.93 -16.52 -0.21
N LEU A 136 -9.67 -15.68 0.52
CA LEU A 136 -9.15 -14.84 1.62
C LEU A 136 -8.31 -15.64 2.64
N SER A 137 -8.67 -16.90 2.89
CA SER A 137 -7.94 -17.81 3.77
C SER A 137 -6.52 -18.11 3.31
N GLU A 138 -6.29 -18.24 1.99
CA GLU A 138 -4.95 -18.49 1.42
C GLU A 138 -4.04 -17.28 1.58
N MET A 139 -4.61 -16.07 1.61
CA MET A 139 -3.91 -14.84 1.94
C MET A 139 -3.63 -14.68 3.44
N GLY A 140 -4.01 -15.67 4.27
CA GLY A 140 -3.91 -15.61 5.72
C GLY A 140 -4.88 -14.63 6.38
N ILE A 141 -5.94 -14.23 5.67
CA ILE A 141 -7.00 -13.39 6.23
C ILE A 141 -7.91 -14.28 7.07
N ARG A 142 -7.89 -14.07 8.39
CA ARG A 142 -8.79 -14.71 9.35
C ARG A 142 -10.01 -13.83 9.61
N LEU A 143 -11.06 -14.37 10.21
CA LEU A 143 -12.13 -13.51 10.74
C LEU A 143 -11.60 -12.64 11.90
N ARG A 144 -12.09 -11.40 11.97
CA ARG A 144 -11.82 -10.49 13.08
C ARG A 144 -12.68 -10.87 14.28
N ASP A 145 -12.08 -10.89 15.47
CA ASP A 145 -12.85 -10.96 16.70
C ASP A 145 -13.56 -9.62 16.96
N GLN A 146 -14.81 -9.62 17.43
CA GLN A 146 -15.54 -8.37 17.66
C GLN A 146 -14.86 -7.44 18.68
N SER A 147 -14.12 -8.00 19.63
CA SER A 147 -13.34 -7.27 20.64
C SER A 147 -12.00 -6.76 20.12
N GLU A 148 -11.54 -7.23 18.95
CA GLU A 148 -10.24 -6.86 18.40
C GLU A 148 -10.31 -5.49 17.69
N PRO A 149 -9.45 -4.52 18.06
CA PRO A 149 -9.37 -3.25 17.36
C PRO A 149 -9.05 -3.44 15.87
N TRP A 150 -9.71 -2.68 14.99
CA TRP A 150 -9.50 -2.77 13.54
C TRP A 150 -8.04 -2.58 13.14
N SER A 151 -7.34 -1.64 13.77
CA SER A 151 -5.94 -1.34 13.47
C SER A 151 -4.98 -2.47 13.83
N GLU A 152 -5.29 -3.25 14.87
CA GLU A 152 -4.51 -4.43 15.28
C GLU A 152 -4.78 -5.61 14.35
N TYR A 153 -6.06 -5.89 14.09
CA TYR A 153 -6.48 -6.93 13.15
C TYR A 153 -5.88 -6.72 11.75
N LEU A 154 -6.05 -5.52 11.19
CA LEU A 154 -5.57 -5.20 9.85
C LEU A 154 -4.04 -5.22 9.76
N ARG A 155 -3.35 -4.76 10.81
CA ARG A 155 -1.89 -4.89 10.91
C ARG A 155 -1.46 -6.36 10.92
N ALA A 156 -2.18 -7.23 11.63
CA ALA A 156 -1.87 -8.64 11.73
C ALA A 156 -2.03 -9.37 10.39
N ILE A 157 -3.08 -9.05 9.61
CA ILE A 157 -3.30 -9.66 8.29
C ILE A 157 -2.51 -8.97 7.15
N ALA A 158 -2.02 -7.74 7.35
CA ALA A 158 -1.27 -7.02 6.33
C ALA A 158 0.02 -7.75 5.91
N ILE A 159 0.74 -8.35 6.86
CA ILE A 159 1.97 -9.09 6.56
C ILE A 159 1.71 -10.34 5.69
N PRO A 160 0.85 -11.30 6.10
CA PRO A 160 0.58 -12.47 5.27
C PRO A 160 -0.05 -12.11 3.92
N MET A 161 -0.93 -11.10 3.87
CA MET A 161 -1.51 -10.61 2.61
C MET A 161 -0.45 -10.08 1.65
N MET A 162 0.49 -9.26 2.12
CA MET A 162 1.56 -8.74 1.28
C MET A 162 2.62 -9.80 0.94
N GLN A 163 2.81 -10.80 1.80
CA GLN A 163 3.62 -11.98 1.49
C GLN A 163 3.00 -12.78 0.34
N PHE A 164 1.68 -12.99 0.35
CA PHE A 164 0.96 -13.61 -0.76
C PHE A 164 1.17 -12.84 -2.07
N TYR A 165 1.05 -11.51 -2.06
CA TYR A 165 1.33 -10.69 -3.25
C TYR A 165 2.79 -10.70 -3.69
N ARG A 166 3.72 -10.89 -2.75
CA ARG A 166 5.16 -11.05 -3.03
C ARG A 166 5.48 -12.36 -3.72
N GLU A 167 4.80 -13.44 -3.35
CA GLU A 167 4.99 -14.75 -3.98
C GLU A 167 4.28 -14.85 -5.33
N ALA A 168 3.27 -14.02 -5.58
CA ALA A 168 2.64 -13.93 -6.88
C ALA A 168 3.63 -13.45 -7.95
N SER A 169 3.78 -14.24 -9.00
CA SER A 169 4.51 -13.82 -10.21
C SER A 169 3.55 -13.03 -11.09
N VAL A 170 3.93 -11.82 -11.49
CA VAL A 170 3.13 -11.04 -12.42
C VAL A 170 3.62 -11.25 -13.84
N THR A 171 2.72 -11.74 -14.71
CA THR A 171 2.94 -11.79 -16.14
C THR A 171 2.77 -10.41 -16.77
N ARG A 172 3.41 -10.18 -17.91
CA ARG A 172 3.31 -8.92 -18.65
C ARG A 172 1.84 -8.55 -18.90
N VAL A 173 1.42 -7.40 -18.37
CA VAL A 173 0.12 -6.81 -18.70
C VAL A 173 0.29 -5.84 -19.88
N ALA A 174 -0.76 -5.65 -20.67
CA ALA A 174 -0.76 -4.70 -21.78
C ALA A 174 -0.36 -3.30 -21.29
N GLY A 175 0.82 -2.85 -21.71
CA GLY A 175 1.40 -1.57 -21.30
C GLY A 175 2.55 -1.65 -20.31
N GLU A 176 2.97 -2.85 -19.94
CA GLU A 176 4.19 -3.02 -19.15
C GLU A 176 5.35 -3.50 -20.04
N ASP A 177 6.55 -2.98 -19.76
CA ASP A 177 7.72 -3.13 -20.64
C ASP A 177 8.62 -4.31 -20.25
N PHE A 178 8.26 -5.11 -19.25
CA PHE A 178 9.08 -6.24 -18.86
C PHE A 178 8.88 -7.47 -19.76
N THR A 179 10.00 -8.15 -20.04
CA THR A 179 10.10 -9.25 -21.01
C THR A 179 9.83 -10.64 -20.43
N ALA A 180 9.82 -10.76 -19.10
CA ALA A 180 9.61 -12.02 -18.37
C ALA A 180 8.73 -11.80 -17.13
N PRO A 181 8.04 -12.84 -16.64
CA PRO A 181 7.31 -12.77 -15.37
C PRO A 181 8.25 -12.37 -14.22
N ALA A 182 7.75 -11.54 -13.30
CA ALA A 182 8.55 -11.01 -12.19
C ALA A 182 7.75 -10.89 -10.90
N HIS A 183 8.45 -10.92 -9.77
CA HIS A 183 7.92 -10.62 -8.45
C HIS A 183 8.18 -9.15 -8.13
N LEU A 184 7.10 -8.39 -7.92
CA LEU A 184 7.15 -6.91 -7.92
C LEU A 184 6.69 -6.30 -6.58
N VAL A 185 6.68 -7.09 -5.51
CA VAL A 185 6.32 -6.66 -4.16
C VAL A 185 7.49 -6.97 -3.23
N GLY A 186 8.05 -5.93 -2.61
CA GLY A 186 9.22 -6.09 -1.76
C GLY A 186 9.65 -4.83 -1.00
N GLY A 187 10.87 -4.90 -0.47
CA GLY A 187 11.52 -3.87 0.35
C GLY A 187 10.94 -3.77 1.75
N GLN A 188 9.73 -3.23 1.87
CA GLN A 188 9.06 -3.03 3.14
C GLN A 188 7.54 -3.04 2.99
N ILE A 189 6.82 -3.23 4.10
CA ILE A 189 5.38 -3.02 4.18
C ILE A 189 5.14 -1.76 5.01
N ASP A 190 4.56 -0.75 4.38
CA ASP A 190 4.08 0.44 5.07
C ASP A 190 2.58 0.33 5.32
N PHE A 191 2.20 0.55 6.58
CA PHE A 191 0.83 0.54 7.06
C PHE A 191 0.43 1.96 7.44
N THR A 192 -0.48 2.54 6.66
CA THR A 192 -1.02 3.88 6.87
C THR A 192 -2.44 3.80 7.39
N VAL A 193 -2.73 4.60 8.42
CA VAL A 193 -4.06 4.79 8.99
C VAL A 193 -4.45 6.24 8.81
N VAL A 194 -5.64 6.47 8.27
CA VAL A 194 -6.30 7.78 8.19
C VAL A 194 -7.57 7.71 9.02
N ASP A 195 -7.61 8.44 10.11
CA ASP A 195 -8.73 8.48 11.07
C ASP A 195 -9.03 9.93 11.50
N ALA A 196 -9.97 10.09 12.44
CA ALA A 196 -10.35 11.40 12.95
C ALA A 196 -9.22 12.17 13.67
N HIS A 197 -8.15 11.50 14.08
CA HIS A 197 -6.99 12.10 14.75
C HIS A 197 -5.88 12.51 13.78
N GLY A 198 -5.85 11.92 12.58
CA GLY A 198 -4.94 12.33 11.53
C GLY A 198 -4.50 11.20 10.62
N VAL A 199 -3.33 11.39 9.98
CA VAL A 199 -2.64 10.33 9.23
C VAL A 199 -1.44 9.82 10.02
N SER A 200 -1.31 8.50 10.14
CA SER A 200 -0.09 7.88 10.63
C SER A 200 0.39 6.78 9.70
N THR A 201 1.69 6.77 9.37
CA THR A 201 2.31 5.70 8.58
C THR A 201 3.42 5.03 9.37
N LYS A 202 3.37 3.70 9.48
CA LYS A 202 4.41 2.89 10.13
C LYS A 202 4.87 1.79 9.19
N THR A 203 6.18 1.61 9.06
CA THR A 203 6.73 0.41 8.45
C THR A 203 6.55 -0.75 9.43
N ILE A 204 5.78 -1.77 9.05
CA ILE A 204 5.43 -2.90 9.92
C ILE A 204 6.22 -4.17 9.60
N HIS A 205 6.86 -4.22 8.44
CA HIS A 205 7.68 -5.35 8.00
C HIS A 205 8.75 -4.89 7.01
N ARG A 206 9.89 -5.58 6.97
CA ARG A 206 10.95 -5.40 5.98
C ARG A 206 11.46 -6.77 5.54
N TRP A 207 11.55 -6.97 4.24
CA TRP A 207 12.25 -8.11 3.65
C TRP A 207 13.74 -7.75 3.47
N ASP A 208 14.64 -8.75 3.41
CA ASP A 208 16.07 -8.53 3.21
C ASP A 208 16.44 -8.40 1.71
N ASP A 209 15.61 -7.68 0.95
CA ASP A 209 15.81 -7.47 -0.48
C ASP A 209 17.07 -6.63 -0.75
N LYS A 210 17.83 -7.02 -1.78
CA LYS A 210 19.08 -6.35 -2.14
C LYS A 210 18.84 -5.38 -3.31
N ILE A 211 19.21 -4.12 -3.10
CA ILE A 211 19.28 -3.13 -4.20
C ILE A 211 20.26 -3.64 -5.26
N GLY A 212 19.88 -3.50 -6.53
CA GLY A 212 20.63 -4.03 -7.68
C GLY A 212 20.27 -5.47 -8.05
N GLN A 213 19.30 -6.09 -7.38
CA GLN A 213 18.83 -7.45 -7.69
C GLN A 213 17.32 -7.47 -7.95
N GLN A 214 16.84 -8.50 -8.64
CA GLN A 214 15.41 -8.80 -8.73
C GLN A 214 14.91 -9.35 -7.38
N ILE A 215 13.61 -9.20 -7.09
CA ILE A 215 13.00 -9.80 -5.91
C ILE A 215 12.96 -11.31 -6.07
N ALA A 216 13.52 -12.03 -5.09
CA ALA A 216 13.51 -13.48 -5.03
C ALA A 216 12.69 -13.93 -3.80
N PRO A 217 11.37 -14.14 -3.92
CA PRO A 217 10.51 -14.34 -2.75
C PRO A 217 10.72 -15.70 -2.06
N PHE A 218 11.22 -16.71 -2.78
CA PHE A 218 11.40 -18.08 -2.29
C PHE A 218 12.80 -18.38 -1.73
N VAL A 219 13.71 -17.40 -1.76
CA VAL A 219 14.98 -17.53 -1.05
C VAL A 219 14.66 -17.45 0.44
N GLU A 220 15.26 -18.34 1.26
CA GLU A 220 15.02 -18.36 2.70
C GLU A 220 15.49 -17.04 3.33
N HIS A 221 14.57 -16.10 3.50
CA HIS A 221 14.86 -14.77 4.01
C HIS A 221 14.70 -14.74 5.53
N ARG A 222 15.69 -14.16 6.21
CA ARG A 222 15.55 -13.80 7.62
C ARG A 222 14.63 -12.59 7.71
N THR A 223 13.41 -12.76 8.24
CA THR A 223 12.56 -11.62 8.59
C THR A 223 13.28 -10.73 9.61
N LEU A 224 13.65 -9.52 9.20
CA LEU A 224 14.22 -8.52 10.09
C LEU A 224 13.08 -7.86 10.87
N GLN A 225 12.59 -8.52 11.92
CA GLN A 225 11.65 -7.86 12.84
C GLN A 225 12.36 -6.66 13.49
N GLN A 226 11.97 -5.46 13.06
CA GLN A 226 12.32 -4.25 13.79
C GLN A 226 11.47 -4.25 15.06
N PHE A 227 12.12 -4.44 16.20
CA PHE A 227 11.54 -4.17 17.52
C PHE A 227 11.86 -2.71 17.86
N PRO A 228 11.00 -1.73 17.49
CA PRO A 228 11.17 -0.37 17.93
C PRO A 228 11.17 -0.36 19.47
N ASN A 229 12.14 0.32 20.07
CA ASN A 229 12.34 0.47 21.52
C ASN A 229 12.92 -0.73 22.29
N MET A 230 13.26 -1.86 21.63
CA MET A 230 14.05 -2.89 22.31
C MET A 230 15.54 -2.64 22.15
N ASN A 231 16.23 -2.51 23.29
CA ASN A 231 17.69 -2.47 23.30
C ASN A 231 18.27 -3.84 22.87
N ARG A 232 19.55 -3.88 22.53
CA ARG A 232 20.24 -5.09 22.04
C ARG A 232 20.13 -6.29 23.00
N GLN A 233 20.05 -6.04 24.31
CA GLN A 233 19.92 -7.08 25.33
C GLN A 233 18.51 -7.69 25.34
N GLN A 234 17.47 -6.86 25.30
CA GLN A 234 16.06 -7.31 25.22
C GLN A 234 15.82 -8.17 23.98
N ARG A 235 16.40 -7.80 22.82
CA ARG A 235 16.32 -8.60 21.59
C ARG A 235 16.94 -9.99 21.76
N ARG A 236 18.12 -10.08 22.38
CA ARG A 236 18.79 -11.36 22.65
C ARG A 236 18.00 -12.23 23.62
N THR A 237 17.34 -11.64 24.61
CA THR A 237 16.48 -12.38 25.54
C THR A 237 15.26 -12.96 24.81
N ALA A 238 14.57 -12.14 24.01
CA ALA A 238 13.43 -12.59 23.21
C ALA A 238 13.81 -13.72 22.22
N ASP A 239 14.96 -13.60 21.55
CA ASP A 239 15.46 -14.65 20.64
C ASP A 239 15.78 -15.96 21.38
N ARG A 240 16.32 -15.88 22.60
CA ARG A 240 16.60 -17.07 23.43
C ARG A 240 15.32 -17.74 23.89
N GLU A 241 14.32 -16.98 24.31
CA GLU A 241 13.01 -17.51 24.69
C GLU A 241 12.32 -18.18 23.50
N LYS A 242 12.36 -17.57 22.31
CA LYS A 242 11.81 -18.15 21.09
C LYS A 242 12.49 -19.49 20.75
N ARG A 243 13.83 -19.56 20.81
CA ARG A 243 14.58 -20.80 20.58
C ARG A 243 14.27 -21.90 21.59
N LYS A 244 14.04 -21.55 22.86
CA LYS A 244 13.62 -22.53 23.88
C LYS A 244 12.25 -23.11 23.56
N ARG A 245 11.31 -22.30 23.07
CA ARG A 245 9.96 -22.75 22.70
C ARG A 245 9.93 -23.67 21.48
N THR A 246 10.83 -23.48 20.51
CA THR A 246 10.91 -24.35 19.32
C THR A 246 11.76 -25.60 19.51
N ALA A 247 12.49 -25.73 20.62
CA ALA A 247 13.33 -26.90 20.91
C ALA A 247 12.63 -27.96 21.80
N CYS A 248 11.42 -27.66 22.29
CA CYS A 248 10.52 -28.62 22.94
C CYS A 248 9.46 -29.09 21.93
#